data_AF-A0A380GLV6-F1
#
_entry.id   AF-A0A380GLV6-F1
#
_cell.length_a   1.000
_cell.length_b   1.000
_cell.length_c   1.000
_cell.angle_alpha   90.00
_cell.angle_beta   90.00
_cell.angle_gamma   90.00
#
_symmetry.space_group_name_H-M   'P 1'
#
loop_
_entity.id
_entity.type
_entity.pdbx_description
1 polymer ?
#
loop_
_entity_poly.entity_id
_entity_poly.type
_entity_poly.pdbx_seq_one_letter_code
_entity_poly.pdbx_strand_id
1 'polypeptide(L)'
;MADTLNLYKGEELIKSEEYVEGKASVTVDGLEANTDYPKGTYQVSRKNENGESEKVDVPAFKTKPIAVTGVKLNKESTSLEVGATETLNATVSPSTATNKKVTFISSDDAVATVDSNGKITAVKAGATDITVTTEDGSKTAKCSVTVTEPVTEPEPEE
;
A
#
# COMPACT_ATOMS: atom_id res chain seq x y z
N MET A 1 4.46 18.32 -42.93
CA MET A 1 4.37 18.03 -41.48
C MET A 1 4.76 16.58 -41.27
N ALA A 2 5.39 16.22 -40.14
CA ALA A 2 5.65 14.80 -39.86
C ALA A 2 4.34 14.07 -39.51
N ASP A 3 4.20 12.83 -39.96
CA ASP A 3 3.12 11.97 -39.53
C ASP A 3 3.26 11.67 -38.03
N THR A 4 2.18 11.86 -37.27
CA THR A 4 2.14 11.56 -35.82
C THR A 4 1.03 10.58 -35.48
N LEU A 5 1.25 9.82 -34.41
CA LEU A 5 0.25 9.02 -33.73
C LEU A 5 -0.16 9.76 -32.46
N ASN A 6 -1.42 10.15 -32.39
CA ASN A 6 -2.01 10.86 -31.27
C ASN A 6 -2.72 9.87 -30.35
N LEU A 7 -2.57 10.08 -29.03
CA LEU A 7 -3.25 9.35 -27.97
C LEU A 7 -4.17 10.30 -27.22
N TYR A 8 -5.44 9.93 -27.10
CA TYR A 8 -6.47 10.70 -26.42
C TYR A 8 -7.03 9.95 -25.21
N LYS A 9 -7.54 10.71 -24.24
CA LYS A 9 -8.45 10.24 -23.19
C LYS A 9 -9.73 11.08 -23.30
N GLY A 10 -10.77 10.50 -23.90
CA GLY A 10 -11.94 11.28 -24.33
C GLY A 10 -11.58 12.30 -25.43
N GLU A 11 -11.81 13.59 -25.16
CA GLU A 11 -11.48 14.68 -26.08
C GLU A 11 -10.06 15.24 -25.89
N GLU A 12 -9.42 14.96 -24.74
CA GLU A 12 -8.10 15.48 -24.39
C GLU A 12 -6.98 14.71 -25.10
N LEU A 13 -6.08 15.43 -25.77
CA LEU A 13 -4.85 14.88 -26.33
C LEU A 13 -3.82 14.68 -25.21
N ILE A 14 -3.49 13.43 -24.92
CA ILE A 14 -2.54 13.03 -23.87
C ILE A 14 -1.11 12.99 -24.39
N LYS A 15 -0.90 12.51 -25.61
CA LYS A 15 0.43 12.36 -26.20
C LYS A 15 0.37 12.35 -27.72
N SER A 16 1.45 12.76 -28.37
CA SER A 16 1.63 12.72 -29.83
C SER A 16 3.06 12.28 -30.12
N GLU A 17 3.23 11.26 -30.93
CA GLU A 17 4.55 10.69 -31.26
C GLU A 17 4.74 10.61 -32.78
N GLU A 18 5.91 10.99 -33.29
CA GLU A 18 6.21 10.93 -34.73
C GLU A 18 6.42 9.49 -35.22
N TYR A 19 6.06 9.21 -36.47
CA TYR A 19 6.38 7.95 -37.11
C TYR A 19 7.86 7.89 -37.48
N VAL A 20 8.56 6.89 -36.94
CA VAL A 20 9.95 6.57 -37.25
C VAL A 20 9.97 5.25 -38.01
N GLU A 21 10.53 5.25 -39.22
CA GLU A 21 10.61 4.06 -40.08
C GLU A 21 9.25 3.37 -40.33
N GLY A 22 8.18 4.17 -40.43
CA GLY A 22 6.82 3.69 -40.70
C GLY A 22 6.11 3.09 -39.49
N LYS A 23 6.67 3.22 -38.28
CA LYS A 23 6.05 2.79 -37.02
C LYS A 23 6.01 3.94 -36.01
N ALA A 24 4.97 3.96 -35.19
CA ALA A 24 4.86 4.82 -34.03
C ALA A 24 4.25 4.04 -32.88
N SER A 25 4.62 4.37 -31.66
CA SER A 25 4.04 3.81 -30.44
C SER A 25 3.83 4.92 -29.43
N VAL A 26 2.65 4.94 -28.82
CA VAL A 26 2.30 5.86 -27.73
C VAL A 26 2.22 5.07 -26.43
N THR A 27 2.73 5.66 -25.35
CA THR A 27 2.68 5.09 -24.00
C THR A 27 1.76 5.93 -23.13
N VAL A 28 0.88 5.27 -22.37
CA VAL A 28 0.07 5.89 -21.33
C VAL A 28 0.80 5.71 -20.00
N ASP A 29 1.18 6.82 -19.36
CA ASP A 29 1.82 6.84 -18.05
C ASP A 29 0.80 7.19 -16.95
N GLY A 30 1.15 6.93 -15.68
CA GLY A 30 0.34 7.38 -14.53
C GLY A 30 -0.99 6.62 -14.34
N LEU A 31 -1.09 5.39 -14.86
CA LEU A 31 -2.28 4.55 -14.66
C LEU A 31 -2.44 4.14 -13.19
N GLU A 32 -3.68 4.20 -12.71
CA GLU A 32 -4.07 3.65 -11.40
C GLU A 32 -3.90 2.13 -11.39
N ALA A 33 -3.35 1.60 -10.28
CA ALA A 33 -3.15 0.16 -10.09
C ALA A 33 -4.47 -0.57 -9.83
N ASN A 34 -4.55 -1.86 -10.19
CA ASN A 34 -5.74 -2.69 -10.03
C ASN A 34 -7.05 -2.07 -10.56
N THR A 35 -6.95 -1.35 -11.68
CA THR A 35 -8.07 -0.58 -12.26
C THR A 35 -8.43 -1.13 -13.63
N ASP A 36 -9.72 -1.31 -13.87
CA ASP A 36 -10.28 -1.70 -15.15
C ASP A 36 -10.51 -0.46 -16.01
N TYR A 37 -9.84 -0.40 -17.16
CA TYR A 37 -10.01 0.64 -18.17
C TYR A 37 -10.88 0.09 -19.30
N PRO A 38 -12.16 0.52 -19.41
CA PRO A 38 -13.04 0.01 -20.44
C PRO A 38 -12.60 0.47 -21.83
N LYS A 39 -13.04 -0.28 -22.85
CA LYS A 39 -12.82 0.06 -24.25
C LYS A 39 -13.25 1.50 -24.52
N GLY A 40 -12.42 2.24 -25.25
CA GLY A 40 -12.68 3.63 -25.64
C GLY A 40 -12.39 4.66 -24.56
N THR A 41 -11.89 4.25 -23.39
CA THR A 41 -11.30 5.18 -22.41
C THR A 41 -10.12 5.94 -23.01
N TYR A 42 -9.29 5.21 -23.75
CA TYR A 42 -8.23 5.77 -24.57
C TYR A 42 -8.56 5.55 -26.04
N GLN A 43 -8.18 6.52 -26.86
CA GLN A 43 -8.37 6.46 -28.31
C GLN A 43 -7.09 6.89 -29.00
N VAL A 44 -6.85 6.37 -30.20
CA VAL A 44 -5.69 6.77 -31.02
C VAL A 44 -6.13 7.28 -32.39
N SER A 45 -5.40 8.24 -32.94
CA SER A 45 -5.60 8.70 -34.31
C SER A 45 -4.27 8.98 -34.98
N ARG A 46 -4.24 8.93 -36.31
CA ARG A 46 -3.08 9.35 -37.10
C ARG A 46 -3.31 10.78 -37.58
N LYS A 47 -2.32 11.64 -37.43
CA LYS A 47 -2.34 13.01 -37.94
C LYS A 47 -1.20 13.22 -38.93
N ASN A 48 -1.49 13.86 -40.05
CA ASN A 48 -0.50 14.27 -41.03
C ASN A 48 -0.88 15.63 -41.64
N GLU A 49 -0.20 16.04 -42.70
CA GLU A 49 -0.47 17.31 -43.39
C GLU A 49 -1.88 17.42 -43.99
N ASN A 50 -2.54 16.29 -44.25
CA ASN A 50 -3.90 16.25 -44.81
C ASN A 50 -5.00 16.29 -43.74
N GLY A 51 -4.64 16.20 -42.45
CA GLY A 51 -5.58 16.21 -41.33
C GLY A 51 -5.39 15.02 -40.38
N GLU A 52 -6.41 14.79 -39.56
CA GLU A 52 -6.44 13.72 -38.56
C GLU A 52 -7.47 12.65 -38.95
N SER A 53 -7.11 11.38 -38.77
CA SER A 53 -8.02 10.26 -39.00
C SER A 53 -9.14 10.22 -37.96
N GLU A 54 -10.15 9.39 -38.21
CA GLU A 54 -11.08 8.99 -37.15
C GLU A 54 -10.32 8.38 -35.97
N LYS A 55 -10.83 8.63 -34.76
CA LYS A 55 -10.28 8.08 -33.53
C LYS A 55 -10.69 6.62 -33.40
N VAL A 56 -9.74 5.78 -33.02
CA VAL A 56 -9.95 4.34 -32.82
C VAL A 56 -9.85 4.03 -31.33
N ASP A 57 -10.85 3.33 -30.81
CA ASP A 57 -10.87 2.89 -29.41
C ASP A 57 -9.75 1.89 -29.12
N VAL A 58 -8.97 2.18 -28.08
CA VAL A 58 -8.10 1.20 -27.45
C VAL A 58 -9.00 0.14 -26.77
N PRO A 59 -8.72 -1.17 -26.93
CA PRO A 59 -9.48 -2.22 -26.27
C PRO A 59 -9.42 -2.10 -24.75
N ALA A 60 -10.38 -2.72 -24.06
CA ALA A 60 -10.38 -2.74 -22.60
C ALA A 60 -9.13 -3.44 -22.07
N PHE A 61 -8.56 -2.92 -20.98
CA PHE A 61 -7.43 -3.53 -20.27
C PHE A 61 -7.54 -3.29 -18.77
N LYS A 62 -6.83 -4.12 -17.99
CA LYS A 62 -6.79 -4.00 -16.53
C LYS A 62 -5.34 -3.90 -16.07
N THR A 63 -5.06 -2.93 -15.19
CA THR A 63 -3.74 -2.83 -14.55
C THR A 63 -3.62 -3.85 -13.42
N LYS A 64 -2.39 -4.34 -13.18
CA LYS A 64 -2.13 -5.26 -12.07
C LYS A 64 -2.10 -4.50 -10.73
N PRO A 65 -2.43 -5.16 -9.61
CA PRO A 65 -2.20 -4.59 -8.28
C PRO A 65 -0.70 -4.42 -8.03
N ILE A 66 -0.36 -3.41 -7.23
CA ILE A 66 0.99 -3.20 -6.72
C ILE A 66 1.14 -4.01 -5.43
N ALA A 67 2.00 -5.01 -5.46
CA ALA A 67 2.28 -5.87 -4.33
C ALA A 67 3.07 -5.13 -3.23
N VAL A 68 2.85 -5.56 -1.98
CA VAL A 68 3.65 -5.10 -0.85
C VAL A 68 5.06 -5.70 -0.93
N THR A 69 6.07 -4.86 -0.73
CA THR A 69 7.48 -5.27 -0.71
C THR A 69 8.04 -5.31 0.71
N GLY A 70 7.41 -4.64 1.66
CA GLY A 70 7.80 -4.65 3.07
C GLY A 70 6.72 -4.13 4.02
N VAL A 71 6.89 -4.48 5.29
CA VAL A 71 6.15 -3.92 6.43
C VAL A 71 7.16 -3.57 7.52
N LYS A 72 7.00 -2.42 8.15
CA LYS A 72 7.85 -1.96 9.25
C LYS A 72 6.99 -1.45 10.39
N LEU A 73 7.39 -1.74 11.63
CA LEU A 73 6.80 -1.14 12.83
C LEU A 73 7.53 0.15 13.22
N ASN A 74 6.83 1.06 13.88
CA ASN A 74 7.43 2.26 14.48
C ASN A 74 8.42 1.92 15.60
N LYS A 75 8.22 0.79 16.28
CA LYS A 75 9.06 0.29 17.37
C LYS A 75 9.30 -1.21 17.19
N GLU A 76 10.52 -1.65 17.51
CA GLU A 76 10.91 -3.07 17.53
C GLU A 76 10.88 -3.65 18.96
N SER A 77 10.85 -2.78 19.98
CA SER A 77 10.62 -3.18 21.36
C SER A 77 9.92 -2.09 22.15
N THR A 78 9.21 -2.48 23.21
CA THR A 78 8.59 -1.56 24.15
C THR A 78 8.52 -2.18 25.55
N SER A 79 8.45 -1.33 26.57
CA SER A 79 8.29 -1.71 27.97
C SER A 79 7.06 -1.01 28.54
N LEU A 80 6.16 -1.78 29.14
CA LEU A 80 4.89 -1.29 29.69
C LEU A 80 4.69 -1.80 31.11
N GLU A 81 4.04 -1.02 31.95
CA GLU A 81 3.55 -1.52 33.25
C GLU A 81 2.23 -2.27 33.05
N VAL A 82 1.91 -3.20 33.94
CA VAL A 82 0.60 -3.89 33.90
C VAL A 82 -0.54 -2.87 33.91
N GLY A 83 -1.49 -3.02 32.99
CA GLY A 83 -2.61 -2.10 32.78
C GLY A 83 -2.31 -0.92 31.85
N ALA A 84 -1.04 -0.66 31.52
CA ALA A 84 -0.67 0.34 30.53
C ALA A 84 -0.99 -0.13 29.11
N THR A 85 -1.18 0.83 28.21
CA THR A 85 -1.46 0.56 26.80
C THR A 85 -0.51 1.34 25.91
N GLU A 86 -0.14 0.77 24.78
CA GLU A 86 0.68 1.44 23.78
C GLU A 86 0.16 1.11 22.37
N THR A 87 0.42 1.96 21.39
CA THR A 87 0.00 1.72 20.00
C THR A 87 1.21 1.52 19.10
N LEU A 88 1.23 0.39 18.38
CA LEU A 88 2.17 0.10 17.32
C LEU A 88 1.60 0.53 15.98
N ASN A 89 2.37 1.33 15.25
CA ASN A 89 2.01 1.78 13.91
C ASN A 89 2.80 0.95 12.90
N ALA A 90 2.08 0.23 12.04
CA ALA A 90 2.66 -0.51 10.94
C ALA A 90 2.63 0.33 9.65
N THR A 91 3.79 0.47 9.02
CA THR A 91 3.96 1.15 7.73
C THR A 91 4.24 0.12 6.65
N VAL A 92 3.37 0.05 5.64
CA VAL A 92 3.51 -0.84 4.48
C VAL A 92 4.21 -0.11 3.33
N SER A 93 5.18 -0.78 2.71
CA SER A 93 5.92 -0.30 1.55
C SER A 93 5.67 -1.19 0.31
N PRO A 94 5.60 -0.61 -0.90
CA PRO A 94 5.64 0.82 -1.20
C PRO A 94 4.33 1.53 -0.79
N SER A 95 4.38 2.87 -0.67
CA SER A 95 3.19 3.68 -0.38
C SER A 95 2.12 3.60 -1.47
N THR A 96 2.45 3.08 -2.66
CA THR A 96 1.53 2.84 -3.77
C THR A 96 0.97 1.42 -3.79
N ALA A 97 1.30 0.57 -2.81
CA ALA A 97 0.74 -0.78 -2.72
C ALA A 97 -0.79 -0.72 -2.67
N THR A 98 -1.43 -1.57 -3.47
CA THR A 98 -2.90 -1.59 -3.61
C THR A 98 -3.57 -2.15 -2.36
N ASN A 99 -2.89 -3.06 -1.65
CA ASN A 99 -3.34 -3.60 -0.37
C ASN A 99 -2.34 -3.25 0.74
N LYS A 100 -2.77 -2.45 1.72
CA LYS A 100 -1.95 -2.05 2.87
C LYS A 100 -2.48 -2.60 4.19
N LYS A 101 -3.43 -3.51 4.14
CA LYS A 101 -3.99 -4.12 5.34
C LYS A 101 -2.95 -5.00 6.01
N VAL A 102 -2.94 -4.94 7.33
CA VAL A 102 -2.08 -5.73 8.19
C VAL A 102 -2.90 -6.35 9.30
N THR A 103 -2.39 -7.44 9.86
CA THR A 103 -2.95 -8.13 11.02
C THR A 103 -1.90 -8.18 12.11
N PHE A 104 -2.31 -7.92 13.34
CA PHE A 104 -1.45 -8.00 14.52
C PHE A 104 -1.83 -9.24 15.32
N ILE A 105 -0.84 -9.97 15.79
CA ILE A 105 -1.00 -11.18 16.59
C ILE A 105 0.00 -11.10 17.75
N SER A 106 -0.49 -11.31 18.99
CA SER A 106 0.37 -11.51 20.15
C SER A 106 0.80 -12.98 20.23
N SER A 107 2.05 -13.23 20.60
CA SER A 107 2.52 -14.59 20.88
C SER A 107 2.01 -15.12 22.22
N ASP A 108 1.60 -14.22 23.13
CA ASP A 108 1.05 -14.55 24.44
C ASP A 108 0.06 -13.46 24.90
N ASP A 109 -1.23 -13.69 24.66
CA ASP A 109 -2.33 -12.82 25.06
C ASP A 109 -2.53 -12.74 26.59
N ALA A 110 -1.98 -13.67 27.38
CA ALA A 110 -2.02 -13.58 28.83
C ALA A 110 -1.02 -12.56 29.39
N VAL A 111 0.04 -12.24 28.64
CA VAL A 111 1.03 -11.20 28.97
C VAL A 111 0.59 -9.85 28.40
N ALA A 112 0.31 -9.79 27.09
CA ALA A 112 -0.21 -8.59 26.44
C ALA A 112 -1.08 -8.95 25.23
N THR A 113 -2.22 -8.26 25.09
CA THR A 113 -3.14 -8.40 23.95
C THR A 113 -2.94 -7.26 22.97
N VAL A 114 -3.17 -7.50 21.68
CA VAL A 114 -3.14 -6.47 20.63
C VAL A 114 -4.44 -6.45 19.83
N ASP A 115 -4.98 -5.26 19.54
CA ASP A 115 -6.18 -5.12 18.71
C ASP A 115 -5.86 -4.95 17.21
N SER A 116 -6.90 -4.87 16.37
CA SER A 116 -6.77 -4.69 14.92
C SER A 116 -6.14 -3.35 14.51
N ASN A 117 -6.12 -2.36 15.40
CA ASN A 117 -5.51 -1.06 15.17
C ASN A 117 -4.05 -1.02 15.67
N GLY A 118 -3.52 -2.12 16.20
CA GLY A 118 -2.18 -2.19 16.77
C GLY A 118 -2.08 -1.65 18.19
N LYS A 119 -3.20 -1.47 18.91
CA LYS A 119 -3.19 -1.08 20.32
C LYS A 119 -2.91 -2.29 21.20
N ILE A 120 -1.76 -2.25 21.86
CA ILE A 120 -1.30 -3.18 22.88
C ILE A 120 -1.93 -2.80 24.21
N THR A 121 -2.38 -3.81 24.95
CA THR A 121 -2.79 -3.70 26.36
C THR A 121 -1.98 -4.69 27.19
N ALA A 122 -1.23 -4.19 28.17
CA ALA A 122 -0.44 -5.02 29.07
C ALA A 122 -1.35 -5.65 30.14
N VAL A 123 -1.38 -6.98 30.20
CA VAL A 123 -2.27 -7.75 31.07
C VAL A 123 -1.53 -8.30 32.28
N LYS A 124 -0.31 -8.80 32.09
CA LYS A 124 0.48 -9.44 33.14
C LYS A 124 1.98 -9.23 32.91
N ALA A 125 2.74 -9.09 33.99
CA ALA A 125 4.19 -9.03 33.92
C ALA A 125 4.79 -10.26 33.22
N GLY A 126 5.73 -10.03 32.32
CA GLY A 126 6.30 -11.04 31.43
C GLY A 126 6.88 -10.42 30.16
N ALA A 127 7.30 -11.25 29.22
CA ALA A 127 7.74 -10.80 27.90
C ALA A 127 6.96 -11.54 26.81
N THR A 128 6.51 -10.83 25.79
CA THR A 128 5.79 -11.39 24.65
C THR A 128 6.17 -10.67 23.36
N ASP A 129 6.02 -11.32 22.21
CA ASP A 129 6.28 -10.73 20.91
C ASP A 129 4.97 -10.49 20.16
N ILE A 130 4.80 -9.27 19.66
CA ILE A 130 3.72 -8.92 18.75
C ILE A 130 4.24 -8.98 17.33
N THR A 131 3.61 -9.83 16.53
CA THR A 131 3.93 -9.98 15.11
C THR A 131 2.88 -9.27 14.28
N VAL A 132 3.31 -8.39 13.38
CA VAL A 132 2.47 -7.82 12.33
C VAL A 132 2.71 -8.56 11.02
N THR A 133 1.64 -8.93 10.33
CA THR A 133 1.69 -9.64 9.05
C THR A 133 0.83 -8.90 8.04
N THR A 134 1.35 -8.65 6.83
CA THR A 134 0.54 -8.11 5.72
C THR A 134 -0.57 -9.09 5.36
N GLU A 135 -1.74 -8.62 4.91
CA GLU A 135 -2.90 -9.49 4.61
C GLU A 135 -2.59 -10.60 3.59
N ASP A 136 -1.68 -10.34 2.65
CA ASP A 136 -1.20 -11.33 1.67
C ASP A 136 -0.31 -12.43 2.30
N GLY A 137 0.07 -12.31 3.57
CA GLY A 137 0.95 -13.25 4.29
C GLY A 137 2.44 -13.14 3.93
N SER A 138 2.77 -12.42 2.86
CA SER A 138 4.13 -12.37 2.30
C SER A 138 5.18 -11.60 3.12
N LYS A 139 4.77 -10.72 4.05
CA LYS A 139 5.68 -9.86 4.82
C LYS A 139 5.29 -9.78 6.28
N THR A 140 6.29 -9.84 7.16
CA THR A 140 6.12 -9.79 8.62
C THR A 140 7.11 -8.85 9.28
N ALA A 141 6.70 -8.19 10.36
CA ALA A 141 7.59 -7.50 11.30
C ALA A 141 7.22 -7.87 12.74
N LYS A 142 8.15 -7.71 13.68
CA LYS A 142 7.98 -8.11 15.08
C LYS A 142 8.33 -6.97 16.02
N CYS A 143 7.64 -6.91 17.16
CA CYS A 143 7.94 -6.03 18.26
C CYS A 143 7.90 -6.79 19.58
N SER A 144 8.99 -6.74 20.35
CA SER A 144 9.08 -7.37 21.67
C SER A 144 8.52 -6.45 22.75
N VAL A 145 7.53 -6.93 23.47
CA VAL A 145 6.85 -6.23 24.56
C VAL A 145 7.29 -6.83 25.89
N THR A 146 7.90 -6.02 26.73
CA THR A 146 8.20 -6.38 28.11
C THR A 146 7.19 -5.71 29.03
N VAL A 147 6.49 -6.50 29.84
CA VAL A 147 5.54 -6.00 30.84
C VAL A 147 6.18 -6.13 32.23
N THR A 148 6.24 -5.02 32.96
CA THR A 148 6.72 -4.96 34.34
C THR A 148 5.56 -4.79 35.31
N GLU A 149 5.71 -5.29 36.53
CA GLU A 149 4.75 -5.00 37.60
C GLU A 149 4.75 -3.50 37.89
N PRO A 150 3.57 -2.93 38.21
CA PRO A 150 3.51 -1.54 38.65
C PRO A 150 4.31 -1.43 39.93
N VAL A 151 5.09 -0.36 40.07
CA VAL A 151 5.75 -0.06 41.34
C VAL A 151 4.67 0.36 42.34
N THR A 152 4.09 -0.61 43.05
CA THR A 152 3.26 -0.31 44.21
C THR A 152 4.17 0.19 45.31
N GLU A 153 4.20 1.50 45.52
CA GLU A 153 4.67 2.06 46.79
C GLU A 153 3.82 1.42 47.89
N PRO A 154 4.40 0.71 48.88
CA PRO A 154 3.62 0.05 49.90
C PRO A 154 2.78 1.10 50.64
N GLU A 155 1.47 0.90 50.64
CA GLU A 155 0.52 1.67 51.45
C GLU A 155 0.97 1.55 52.93
N PRO A 156 1.19 2.66 53.67
CA PRO A 156 1.56 2.56 55.08
C PRO A 156 0.40 1.91 55.84
N GLU A 157 0.65 0.75 56.46
CA GLU A 157 -0.28 0.12 57.39
C GLU A 157 -0.53 1.08 58.58
N GLU A 158 -1.80 1.47 58.80
CA GLU A 158 -2.26 2.21 60.01
C GLU A 158 -2.32 1.31 61.25
#